data_AF-X1LKG7-F1
#
_entry.id   AF-X1LKG7-F1
#
_cell.length_a   1.000
_cell.length_b   1.000
_cell.length_c   1.000
_cell.angle_alpha   90.00
_cell.angle_beta   90.00
_cell.angle_gamma   90.00
#
_symmetry.space_group_name_H-M   'P 1'
#
loop_
_entity.id
_entity.type
_entity.pdbx_description
1 polymer ?
#
loop_
_entity_poly.entity_id
_entity_poly.type
_entity_poly.pdbx_seq_one_letter_code
_entity_poly.pdbx_strand_id
1 'polypeptide(L)' 'MRTIEWKEGKVFLIDQRKLPLKCEVINCSTYQEVAEAIKKMKIRGAPAIGVAAAFGMALAAYSSKAKNHEKFT' A
#
# COMPACT_ATOMS: atom_id res chain seq x y z
N MET A 1 -16.07 -0.85 -6.51
CA MET A 1 -15.10 -0.59 -5.42
C MET A 1 -13.90 -1.49 -5.63
N ARG A 2 -12.67 -0.93 -5.70
CA ARG A 2 -11.43 -1.72 -5.84
C ARG A 2 -10.94 -2.19 -4.47
N THR A 3 -10.29 -3.35 -4.39
CA THR A 3 -9.70 -3.86 -3.13
C THR A 3 -8.54 -3.01 -2.65
N ILE A 4 -7.79 -2.45 -3.59
CA ILE A 4 -6.66 -1.56 -3.40
C ILE A 4 -6.59 -0.57 -4.56
N GLU A 5 -6.24 0.68 -4.28
CA GLU A 5 -6.05 1.71 -5.29
C GLU A 5 -5.01 2.75 -4.86
N TRP A 6 -4.39 3.40 -5.85
CA TRP A 6 -3.52 4.55 -5.66
C TRP A 6 -4.28 5.84 -5.95
N LYS A 7 -4.19 6.82 -5.05
CA LYS A 7 -4.75 8.16 -5.26
C LYS A 7 -3.92 9.20 -4.53
N GLU A 8 -3.57 10.29 -5.23
CA GLU A 8 -2.92 11.48 -4.63
C GLU A 8 -1.68 11.16 -3.78
N GLY A 9 -0.82 10.26 -4.24
CA GLY A 9 0.40 9.90 -3.51
C GLY A 9 0.16 8.99 -2.29
N LYS A 10 -1.00 8.33 -2.21
CA LYS A 10 -1.37 7.42 -1.12
C LYS A 10 -1.97 6.13 -1.68
N VAL A 11 -1.87 5.07 -0.89
CA VAL A 11 -2.48 3.76 -1.17
C VAL A 11 -3.70 3.59 -0.29
N PHE A 12 -4.84 3.33 -0.89
CA PHE A 12 -6.09 3.02 -0.20
C PHE A 12 -6.37 1.53 -0.36
N LEU A 13 -6.69 0.83 0.74
CA LEU A 13 -7.03 -0.59 0.73
C LEU A 13 -8.14 -0.92 1.71
N ILE A 14 -8.92 -1.95 1.43
CA ILE A 14 -9.96 -2.44 2.34
C ILE A 14 -9.31 -3.26 3.45
N ASP A 15 -9.65 -3.01 4.73
CA ASP A 15 -9.27 -3.88 5.84
C ASP A 15 -10.07 -5.19 5.79
N GLN A 16 -9.51 -6.20 5.12
CA GLN A 16 -10.19 -7.48 4.93
C GLN A 16 -10.44 -8.25 6.23
N ARG A 17 -9.81 -7.87 7.35
CA ARG A 17 -10.02 -8.49 8.67
C ARG A 17 -11.37 -8.11 9.29
N LYS A 18 -11.94 -6.99 8.84
CA LYS A 18 -13.21 -6.46 9.35
C LYS A 18 -14.42 -6.94 8.54
N LEU A 19 -14.19 -7.55 7.38
CA LEU A 19 -15.25 -8.17 6.58
C LEU A 19 -15.76 -9.46 7.24
N PRO A 20 -17.05 -9.80 7.09
CA PRO A 20 -18.08 -9.05 6.36
C PRO A 20 -18.75 -7.94 7.18
N LEU A 21 -18.43 -7.81 8.47
CA LEU A 21 -19.15 -6.94 9.41
C LEU A 21 -18.97 -5.45 9.12
N LYS A 22 -17.81 -5.03 8.64
CA LYS A 22 -17.51 -3.64 8.32
C LYS A 22 -16.56 -3.53 7.14
N CYS A 23 -16.97 -2.79 6.11
CA CYS A 23 -16.10 -2.39 5.02
C CYS A 23 -15.40 -1.08 5.38
N GLU A 24 -14.17 -1.16 5.86
CA GLU A 24 -13.35 0.00 6.25
C GLU A 24 -12.15 0.16 5.32
N VAL A 25 -11.91 1.39 4.86
CA VAL A 25 -10.77 1.71 4.01
C VAL A 25 -9.65 2.28 4.88
N ILE A 26 -8.45 1.73 4.71
CA ILE A 26 -7.21 2.21 5.30
C ILE A 26 -6.47 3.02 4.23
N ASN A 27 -5.89 4.15 4.64
CA ASN A 27 -4.95 4.91 3.80
C ASN A 27 -3.53 4.70 4.31
N CYS A 28 -2.61 4.47 3.39
CA CYS A 28 -1.17 4.37 3.63
C CYS A 28 -0.49 5.53 2.92
N SER A 29 0.18 6.37 3.70
CA SER A 29 0.97 7.51 3.24
C SER A 29 2.47 7.20 3.24
N THR A 30 2.89 6.03 3.76
CA THR A 30 4.28 5.53 3.71
C THR A 30 4.36 4.07 3.23
N TYR A 31 5.49 3.67 2.66
CA TYR A 31 5.67 2.30 2.16
C TYR A 31 5.72 1.30 3.32
N GLN A 32 6.16 1.74 4.50
CA GLN A 32 6.15 0.98 5.74
C GLN A 32 4.72 0.64 6.18
N GLU A 33 3.77 1.57 6.03
CA GLU A 33 2.35 1.29 6.33
C GLU A 33 1.77 0.25 5.37
N VAL A 34 2.17 0.26 4.10
CA VAL A 34 1.80 -0.78 3.13
C VAL A 34 2.38 -2.14 3.52
N ALA A 35 3.66 -2.18 3.90
CA ALA A 35 4.32 -3.41 4.37
C ALA A 35 3.64 -3.97 5.63
N GLU A 36 3.28 -3.11 6.58
CA GLU A 36 2.51 -3.48 7.77
C GLU A 36 1.11 -3.97 7.42
N ALA A 37 0.47 -3.41 6.39
CA ALA A 37 -0.83 -3.88 5.92
C ALA A 37 -0.79 -5.31 5.36
N ILE A 38 0.27 -5.65 4.62
CA ILE A 38 0.50 -7.03 4.15
C ILE A 38 0.77 -7.95 5.34
N LYS A 39 1.73 -7.58 6.21
CA LYS A 39 2.16 -8.39 7.35
C LYS A 39 1.03 -8.70 8.34
N LYS A 40 0.16 -7.72 8.59
CA LYS A 40 -1.01 -7.88 9.48
C LYS A 40 -2.23 -8.45 8.78
N MET A 41 -2.12 -8.88 7.51
CA MET A 41 -3.23 -9.40 6.71
C MET A 41 -4.42 -8.44 6.59
N LYS A 42 -4.17 -7.11 6.65
CA LYS A 42 -5.18 -6.09 6.33
C LYS A 42 -5.54 -6.20 4.84
N ILE A 43 -4.58 -6.54 4.00
CA ILE A 43 -4.77 -7.00 2.61
C ILE A 43 -4.16 -8.40 2.44
N ARG A 44 -4.85 -9.26 1.69
CA ARG A 44 -4.42 -10.65 1.44
C ARG A 44 -4.92 -11.16 0.09
N GLY A 45 -4.41 -12.33 -0.32
CA GLY A 45 -4.58 -12.93 -1.64
C GLY A 45 -3.38 -12.62 -2.54
N ALA A 46 -2.80 -13.64 -3.17
CA ALA A 46 -1.51 -13.49 -3.87
C ALA A 46 -1.49 -12.34 -4.90
N PRO A 47 -2.51 -12.16 -5.77
CA PRO A 47 -2.54 -11.02 -6.68
C PRO A 47 -2.61 -9.67 -5.96
N ALA A 48 -3.41 -9.56 -4.91
CA ALA A 48 -3.59 -8.31 -4.16
C ALA A 48 -2.33 -7.93 -3.35
N ILE A 49 -1.62 -8.91 -2.80
CA ILE A 49 -0.33 -8.70 -2.14
C ILE A 49 0.70 -8.18 -3.16
N GLY A 50 0.74 -8.74 -4.36
CA GLY A 50 1.64 -8.27 -5.43
C GLY A 50 1.38 -6.81 -5.79
N VAL A 51 0.11 -6.44 -5.99
CA VAL A 51 -0.27 -5.03 -6.27
C VAL A 51 0.06 -4.12 -5.09
N ALA A 52 -0.18 -4.55 -3.84
CA ALA A 52 0.17 -3.77 -2.66
C ALA A 52 1.69 -3.54 -2.57
N ALA A 53 2.50 -4.56 -2.78
CA ALA A 53 3.95 -4.43 -2.79
C ALA A 53 4.43 -3.46 -3.88
N ALA A 54 3.87 -3.57 -5.09
CA ALA A 54 4.18 -2.65 -6.19
C ALA A 54 3.83 -1.20 -5.86
N PHE A 55 2.66 -0.95 -5.25
CA PHE A 55 2.32 0.40 -4.80
C PHE A 55 3.19 0.86 -3.61
N GLY A 56 3.61 -0.03 -2.73
CA GLY A 56 4.59 0.28 -1.68
C GLY A 56 5.90 0.81 -2.28
N MET A 57 6.42 0.14 -3.31
CA MET A 57 7.61 0.59 -4.04
C MET A 57 7.38 1.93 -4.75
N ALA A 58 6.23 2.10 -5.42
CA ALA A 58 5.87 3.37 -6.04
C ALA A 58 5.80 4.51 -5.02
N LEU A 59 5.34 4.23 -3.80
CA LEU A 59 5.26 5.19 -2.72
C LEU A 59 6.63 5.54 -2.12
N ALA A 60 7.52 4.56 -1.98
CA ALA A 60 8.92 4.80 -1.62
C ALA A 60 9.61 5.70 -2.64
N ALA A 61 9.40 5.43 -3.94
CA ALA A 61 9.92 6.28 -5.01
C ALA A 61 9.32 7.70 -4.97
N TYR A 62 7.99 7.80 -4.81
CA TYR A 62 7.26 9.07 -4.77
C TYR A 62 7.67 9.96 -3.58
N SER A 63 8.03 9.36 -2.45
CA SER A 63 8.48 10.06 -1.24
C SER A 63 9.99 10.25 -1.14
N SER A 64 10.76 9.76 -2.11
CA SER A 64 12.21 9.88 -2.10
C SER A 64 12.67 11.33 -2.28
N LYS A 65 13.69 11.72 -1.51
CA LYS A 65 14.38 13.02 -1.63
C LYS A 65 15.68 12.92 -2.42
N ALA A 66 15.97 11.77 -3.01
CA ALA A 66 17.17 11.56 -3.79
C ALA A 66 17.22 12.57 -4.95
N LYS A 67 18.37 13.22 -5.12
CA LYS A 67 18.58 14.22 -6.19
C LYS A 67 19.25 13.62 -7.44
N ASN A 68 19.71 12.39 -7.34
CA ASN A 68 20.39 11.65 -8.39
C ASN A 68 20.12 10.15 -8.23
N HIS A 69 20.48 9.38 -9.26
CA HIS A 69 20.25 7.94 -9.28
C HIS A 69 21.01 7.20 -8.17
N GLU A 70 22.28 7.55 -7.93
CA GLU A 70 23.12 6.91 -6.90
C GLU A 70 22.53 6.98 -5.49
N LYS A 71 21.81 8.06 -5.15
CA LYS A 71 21.13 8.21 -3.85
C LYS A 71 19.73 7.60 -3.82
N PHE A 72 19.20 7.18 -4.97
CA PHE A 72 17.86 6.61 -5.10
C PHE A 72 17.87 5.08 -4.98
N THR A 73 18.89 4.44 -5.54
CA THR A 73 19.21 3.00 -5.38
C THR A 73 19.77 2.70 -4.00
#